data_AF-A0A261FEM8-F1
#
_entry.id   AF-A0A261FEM8-F1
#
_cell.length_a   1.000
_cell.length_b   1.000
_cell.length_c   1.000
_cell.angle_alpha   90.00
_cell.angle_beta   90.00
_cell.angle_gamma   90.00
#
_symmetry.space_group_name_H-M   'P 1'
#
loop_
_entity.id
_entity.type
_entity.pdbx_description
1 polymer ?
#
loop_
_entity_poly.entity_id
_entity_poly.type
_entity_poly.pdbx_seq_one_letter_code
_entity_poly.pdbx_strand_id
1 'polypeptide(L)'
;MSLELYSPNLRHPSLPYGEKTIEKKQKTRTIHISGWQLGESGVQSSEVGGTQSRELKMGLLDSFEVLPYVTGVPTMSVTKDGINFNKTVVEKLCSPAFVVVLVDKTNLKLALTPCDEKAQGARPFLRDGRSARAGVRWNNTDLKDSIQTITGWDLEDKGRKVGGRYYPEDNALIFDLTTWTPIERRSTAAD
;
A
#
# COMPACT_ATOMS: atom_id res chain seq x y z
N MET A 1 17.95 53.93 -39.48
CA MET A 1 17.44 53.10 -40.59
C MET A 1 17.21 51.71 -40.00
N SER A 2 16.05 51.44 -39.39
CA SER A 2 14.78 51.01 -40.02
C SER A 2 14.92 49.62 -40.63
N LEU A 3 14.43 48.58 -39.92
CA LEU A 3 13.23 47.75 -40.23
C LEU A 3 13.58 46.64 -41.25
N GLU A 4 13.17 45.37 -41.16
CA GLU A 4 11.91 44.83 -40.65
C GLU A 4 11.96 43.29 -40.49
N LEU A 5 11.18 42.81 -39.52
CA LEU A 5 10.45 41.54 -39.35
C LEU A 5 10.59 40.41 -40.40
N TYR A 6 10.80 39.16 -39.93
CA TYR A 6 9.96 38.02 -40.37
C TYR A 6 10.03 36.82 -39.40
N SER A 7 8.88 36.43 -38.86
CA SER A 7 8.55 35.08 -38.39
C SER A 7 7.27 34.66 -39.11
N PRO A 8 7.18 33.41 -39.58
CA PRO A 8 5.97 32.66 -39.20
C PRO A 8 6.20 31.15 -39.03
N ASN A 9 5.69 30.64 -37.91
CA ASN A 9 4.84 29.45 -37.77
C ASN A 9 4.85 28.39 -38.90
N LEU A 10 5.33 27.18 -38.57
CA LEU A 10 4.83 25.92 -39.17
C LEU A 10 4.65 24.83 -38.10
N ARG A 11 3.41 24.78 -37.62
CA ARG A 11 2.59 23.68 -37.09
C ARG A 11 3.26 22.28 -37.07
N HIS A 12 3.39 21.74 -35.85
CA HIS A 12 3.46 20.29 -35.63
C HIS A 12 2.09 19.66 -35.90
N PRO A 13 2.01 18.50 -36.60
CA PRO A 13 0.78 17.72 -36.66
C PRO A 13 0.54 17.01 -35.32
N SER A 14 -0.57 17.36 -34.66
CA SER A 14 -1.17 16.62 -33.56
C SER A 14 -1.71 15.28 -34.08
N LEU A 15 -1.16 14.16 -33.58
CA LEU A 15 -1.74 12.83 -33.77
C LEU A 15 -2.94 12.67 -32.82
N PRO A 16 -4.10 12.18 -33.28
CA PRO A 16 -5.24 11.90 -32.41
C PRO A 16 -4.97 10.62 -31.60
N TYR A 17 -4.84 10.79 -30.28
CA TYR A 17 -4.82 9.69 -29.32
C TYR A 17 -6.24 9.13 -29.19
N GLY A 18 -6.48 7.95 -29.76
CA GLY A 18 -7.75 7.26 -29.66
C GLY A 18 -7.99 6.79 -28.22
N GLU A 19 -9.02 7.34 -27.58
CA GLU A 19 -9.63 6.78 -26.38
C GLU A 19 -10.13 5.37 -26.70
N LYS A 20 -9.52 4.35 -26.08
CA LYS A 20 -10.11 3.03 -25.97
C LYS A 20 -10.78 2.93 -24.62
N THR A 21 -12.10 3.16 -24.61
CA THR A 21 -12.98 2.79 -23.50
C THR A 21 -12.89 1.28 -23.29
N ILE A 22 -12.23 0.86 -22.22
CA ILE A 22 -12.22 -0.55 -21.78
C ILE A 22 -13.43 -0.75 -20.89
N GLU A 23 -14.52 -1.21 -21.50
CA GLU A 23 -15.74 -1.63 -20.80
C GLU A 23 -15.48 -2.98 -20.10
N LYS A 24 -15.20 -2.94 -18.79
CA LYS A 24 -15.09 -4.15 -17.97
C LYS A 24 -16.49 -4.72 -17.72
N LYS A 25 -16.89 -5.73 -18.49
CA LYS A 25 -18.06 -6.58 -18.20
C LYS A 25 -17.86 -7.29 -16.85
N GLN A 26 -18.46 -6.77 -15.80
CA GLN A 26 -18.63 -7.51 -14.54
C GLN A 26 -19.67 -8.61 -14.75
N LYS A 27 -19.21 -9.86 -14.67
CA LYS A 27 -20.07 -11.05 -14.75
C LYS A 27 -20.66 -11.31 -13.36
N THR A 28 -21.81 -10.73 -13.08
CA THR A 28 -22.59 -11.01 -11.87
C THR A 28 -23.05 -12.46 -11.92
N ARG A 29 -22.54 -13.31 -11.03
CA ARG A 29 -23.09 -14.66 -10.81
C ARG A 29 -24.28 -14.54 -9.88
N THR A 30 -25.47 -14.63 -10.44
CA THR A 30 -26.71 -14.83 -9.68
C THR A 30 -26.64 -16.17 -8.96
N ILE A 31 -26.64 -16.14 -7.62
CA ILE A 31 -26.79 -17.35 -6.80
C ILE A 31 -28.29 -17.63 -6.72
N HIS A 32 -28.72 -18.73 -7.32
CA HIS A 32 -30.09 -19.20 -7.24
C HIS A 32 -30.24 -20.01 -5.94
N ILE A 33 -30.97 -19.47 -4.97
CA ILE A 33 -31.37 -20.17 -3.76
C ILE A 33 -32.79 -20.65 -3.98
N SER A 34 -32.95 -21.97 -4.13
CA SER A 34 -34.24 -22.64 -4.26
C SER A 34 -35.10 -22.40 -3.01
N GLY A 35 -36.27 -21.79 -3.22
CA GLY A 35 -37.23 -21.48 -2.17
C GLY A 35 -37.79 -22.74 -1.53
N TRP A 36 -37.87 -22.71 -0.20
CA TRP A 36 -38.73 -23.62 0.56
C TRP A 36 -40.10 -22.96 0.69
N GLN A 37 -41.12 -23.65 0.16
CA GLN A 37 -42.51 -23.23 0.21
C GLN A 37 -43.17 -23.86 1.45
N LEU A 38 -43.51 -23.03 2.44
CA LEU A 38 -44.42 -23.37 3.52
C LEU A 38 -45.62 -22.43 3.39
N GLY A 39 -46.77 -23.02 3.07
CA GLY A 39 -48.02 -22.29 2.95
C GLY A 39 -48.64 -22.06 4.31
N GLU A 40 -49.15 -20.86 4.54
CA GLU A 40 -50.18 -20.61 5.54
C GLU A 40 -51.23 -19.65 4.96
N SER A 41 -52.48 -20.09 5.08
CA SER A 41 -53.71 -19.42 4.74
C SER A 41 -53.89 -18.12 5.52
N GLY A 42 -54.39 -17.08 4.84
CA GLY A 42 -54.57 -15.75 5.42
C GLY A 42 -55.74 -15.61 6.40
N VAL A 43 -55.68 -14.54 7.19
CA VAL A 43 -56.84 -13.77 7.70
C VAL A 43 -56.40 -12.30 7.81
N GLN A 44 -57.34 -11.40 7.59
CA GLN A 44 -57.19 -9.98 7.28
C GLN A 44 -57.44 -9.08 8.49
N SER A 45 -56.56 -8.07 8.64
CA SER A 45 -56.74 -6.71 9.19
C SER A 45 -57.21 -6.45 10.62
N SER A 46 -56.42 -5.65 11.36
CA SER A 46 -56.81 -4.29 11.82
C SER A 46 -55.62 -3.57 12.45
N GLU A 47 -55.34 -2.35 11.98
CA GLU A 47 -54.30 -1.45 12.50
C GLU A 47 -54.71 -0.86 13.86
N VAL A 48 -53.78 -0.89 14.84
CA VAL A 48 -53.80 0.04 15.99
C VAL A 48 -52.38 0.55 16.19
N GLY A 49 -52.25 1.87 16.22
CA GLY A 49 -50.99 2.59 16.28
C GLY A 49 -50.12 2.26 17.48
N GLY A 50 -48.84 2.06 17.19
CA GLY A 50 -47.76 2.16 18.14
C GLY A 50 -46.56 2.69 17.38
N THR A 51 -45.89 3.71 17.91
CA THR A 51 -44.59 4.17 17.42
C THR A 51 -43.61 3.02 17.55
N GLN A 52 -43.59 2.13 16.56
CA GLN A 52 -42.62 1.05 16.50
C GLN A 52 -41.28 1.70 16.22
N SER A 53 -40.41 1.75 17.23
CA SER A 53 -38.99 1.91 16.97
C SER A 53 -38.62 0.80 16.01
N ARG A 54 -38.33 1.20 14.77
CA ARG A 54 -38.01 0.29 13.68
C ARG A 54 -36.70 -0.39 14.07
N GLU A 55 -36.79 -1.52 14.77
CA GLU A 55 -35.66 -2.40 15.02
C GLU A 55 -35.25 -2.92 13.66
N LEU A 56 -34.25 -2.25 13.08
CA LEU A 56 -33.64 -2.68 11.84
C LEU A 56 -33.11 -4.09 12.11
N LYS A 57 -33.71 -5.10 11.48
CA LYS A 57 -33.15 -6.44 11.40
C LYS A 57 -31.80 -6.30 10.69
N MET A 58 -30.75 -6.06 11.46
CA MET A 58 -29.39 -6.17 10.96
C MET A 58 -29.19 -7.64 10.60
N GLY A 59 -28.87 -7.89 9.34
CA GLY A 59 -28.47 -9.19 8.86
C GLY A 59 -27.26 -9.69 9.65
N LEU A 60 -27.10 -11.01 9.70
CA LEU A 60 -26.02 -11.68 10.44
C LEU A 60 -24.62 -11.12 10.11
N LEU A 61 -24.43 -10.59 8.90
CA LEU A 61 -23.14 -10.11 8.40
C LEU A 61 -23.01 -8.58 8.35
N ASP A 62 -24.01 -7.83 8.82
CA ASP A 62 -24.03 -6.37 8.66
C ASP A 62 -22.97 -5.66 9.53
N SER A 63 -22.45 -6.34 10.56
CA SER A 63 -21.32 -5.89 11.39
C SER A 63 -19.96 -6.43 10.95
N PHE A 64 -19.91 -7.18 9.85
CA PHE A 64 -18.67 -7.80 9.37
C PHE A 64 -17.98 -6.91 8.34
N GLU A 65 -16.69 -6.66 8.59
CA GLU A 65 -15.84 -5.99 7.62
C GLU A 65 -14.97 -7.01 6.88
N VAL A 66 -14.68 -6.73 5.61
CA VAL A 66 -13.70 -7.51 4.86
C VAL A 66 -12.34 -7.27 5.51
N LEU A 67 -11.75 -8.31 6.09
CA LEU A 67 -10.39 -8.22 6.64
C LEU A 67 -9.37 -8.28 5.48
N PRO A 68 -8.66 -7.19 5.17
CA PRO A 68 -7.59 -7.24 4.18
C PRO A 68 -6.42 -8.03 4.79
N TYR A 69 -6.22 -9.26 4.33
CA TYR A 69 -5.08 -10.08 4.74
C TYR A 69 -4.03 -10.14 3.63
N VAL A 70 -2.78 -9.96 4.03
CA VAL A 70 -1.61 -10.10 3.16
C VAL A 70 -0.77 -11.25 3.69
N THR A 71 -0.30 -12.12 2.80
CA THR A 71 0.54 -13.26 3.20
C THR A 71 1.97 -12.83 3.54
N GLY A 72 2.51 -13.40 4.62
CA GLY A 72 3.89 -13.18 5.07
C GLY A 72 4.03 -12.09 6.15
N VAL A 73 5.26 -11.93 6.63
CA VAL A 73 5.65 -10.93 7.62
C VAL A 73 6.31 -9.75 6.90
N PRO A 74 5.89 -8.49 7.14
CA PRO A 74 6.57 -7.34 6.57
C PRO A 74 7.98 -7.26 7.14
N THR A 75 8.98 -7.10 6.28
CA THR A 75 10.38 -7.04 6.71
C THR A 75 11.16 -6.00 5.92
N MET A 76 12.13 -5.39 6.59
CA MET A 76 13.11 -4.47 6.03
C MET A 76 14.50 -5.08 6.18
N SER A 77 15.28 -5.12 5.10
CA SER A 77 16.68 -5.48 5.13
C SER A 77 17.52 -4.22 4.96
N VAL A 78 18.47 -3.99 5.85
CA VAL A 78 19.43 -2.88 5.78
C VAL A 78 20.82 -3.50 5.55
N THR A 79 21.44 -3.17 4.41
CA THR A 79 22.78 -3.66 4.06
C THR A 79 23.66 -2.49 3.63
N LYS A 80 24.96 -2.75 3.41
CA LYS A 80 25.89 -1.74 2.88
C LYS A 80 25.41 -1.08 1.57
N ASP A 81 24.68 -1.85 0.75
CA ASP A 81 24.21 -1.45 -0.57
C ASP A 81 22.83 -0.75 -0.53
N GLY A 82 22.26 -0.54 0.66
CA GLY A 82 21.00 0.15 0.87
C GLY A 82 19.94 -0.68 1.59
N ILE A 83 18.69 -0.26 1.42
CA ILE A 83 17.54 -0.78 2.17
C ILE A 83 16.59 -1.50 1.22
N ASN A 84 16.04 -2.62 1.64
CA ASN A 84 15.06 -3.37 0.87
C ASN A 84 13.83 -3.70 1.72
N PHE A 85 12.65 -3.37 1.22
CA PHE A 85 11.38 -3.75 1.80
C PHE A 85 10.79 -4.92 1.01
N ASN A 86 10.36 -5.97 1.70
CA ASN A 86 9.77 -7.11 1.02
C ASN A 86 8.37 -6.79 0.45
N LYS A 87 7.81 -7.71 -0.36
CA LYS A 87 6.49 -7.51 -0.97
C LYS A 87 5.39 -7.21 0.06
N THR A 88 5.46 -7.82 1.24
CA THR A 88 4.43 -7.71 2.27
C THR A 88 4.33 -6.28 2.80
N VAL A 89 5.46 -5.56 2.88
CA VAL A 89 5.46 -4.12 3.22
C VAL A 89 4.65 -3.34 2.19
N VAL A 90 4.93 -3.57 0.90
CA VAL A 90 4.27 -2.87 -0.21
C VAL A 90 2.77 -3.18 -0.26
N GLU A 91 2.41 -4.46 -0.12
CA GLU A 91 1.02 -4.92 -0.15
C GLU A 91 0.22 -4.40 1.05
N LYS A 92 0.79 -4.38 2.26
CA LYS A 92 0.11 -3.86 3.46
C LYS A 92 -0.12 -2.35 3.42
N LEU A 93 0.73 -1.60 2.73
CA LEU A 93 0.56 -0.16 2.51
C LEU A 93 -0.29 0.16 1.26
N CYS A 94 -0.92 -0.85 0.66
CA CYS A 94 -1.74 -0.71 -0.56
C CYS A 94 -0.97 -0.19 -1.79
N SER A 95 0.30 -0.60 -1.94
CA SER A 95 1.16 -0.29 -3.10
C SER A 95 1.30 1.21 -3.39
N PRO A 96 1.79 2.01 -2.42
CA PRO A 96 1.80 3.46 -2.55
C PRO A 96 2.93 3.92 -3.48
N ALA A 97 2.65 4.94 -4.31
CA ALA A 97 3.66 5.57 -5.16
C ALA A 97 4.68 6.38 -4.34
N PHE A 98 4.23 7.04 -3.27
CA PHE A 98 5.04 7.84 -2.36
C PHE A 98 4.78 7.48 -0.90
N VAL A 99 5.81 7.61 -0.07
CA VAL A 99 5.73 7.45 1.38
C VAL A 99 6.53 8.54 2.08
N VAL A 100 6.21 8.80 3.34
CA VAL A 100 7.09 9.52 4.28
C VAL A 100 7.76 8.50 5.19
N VAL A 101 9.05 8.74 5.48
CA VAL A 101 9.83 7.99 6.46
C VAL A 101 9.89 8.81 7.75
N LEU A 102 9.43 8.25 8.85
CA LEU A 102 9.50 8.85 10.18
C LEU A 102 10.47 8.05 11.04
N VAL A 103 11.20 8.74 11.92
CA VAL A 103 12.18 8.10 12.82
C VAL A 103 11.94 8.56 14.25
N ASP A 104 11.73 7.60 15.13
CA ASP A 104 11.80 7.79 16.57
C ASP A 104 13.21 7.42 17.03
N LYS A 105 14.04 8.44 17.23
CA LYS A 105 15.46 8.25 17.62
C LYS A 105 15.60 7.74 19.05
N THR A 106 14.62 8.02 19.92
CA THR A 106 14.67 7.65 21.33
C THR A 106 14.37 6.17 21.50
N ASN A 107 13.31 5.68 20.85
CA ASN A 107 12.90 4.28 20.93
C ASN A 107 13.50 3.42 19.79
N LEU A 108 14.35 4.01 18.94
CA LEU A 108 14.98 3.36 17.79
C LEU A 108 13.96 2.67 16.88
N LYS A 109 12.96 3.42 16.43
CA LYS A 109 11.93 2.92 15.50
C LYS A 109 11.92 3.72 14.20
N LEU A 110 11.56 3.04 13.13
CA LEU A 110 11.33 3.65 11.82
C LEU A 110 9.91 3.34 11.37
N ALA A 111 9.17 4.35 10.91
CA ALA A 111 7.84 4.17 10.35
C ALA A 111 7.79 4.55 8.88
N LEU A 112 7.00 3.80 8.11
CA LEU A 112 6.61 4.12 6.74
C LEU A 112 5.11 4.39 6.70
N THR A 113 4.73 5.52 6.12
CA THR A 113 3.32 5.88 5.89
C THR A 113 3.12 6.37 4.45
N PRO A 114 2.09 5.92 3.72
CA PRO A 114 1.73 6.46 2.41
C PRO A 114 1.44 7.95 2.47
N CYS A 115 1.80 8.67 1.41
CA CYS A 115 1.52 10.09 1.30
C CYS A 115 1.31 10.53 -0.15
N ASP A 116 0.82 11.75 -0.33
CA ASP A 116 0.84 12.42 -1.62
C ASP A 116 2.27 12.86 -2.00
N GLU A 117 2.53 12.98 -3.30
CA GLU A 117 3.82 13.45 -3.85
C GLU A 117 4.23 14.83 -3.30
N LYS A 118 3.25 15.69 -3.00
CA LYS A 118 3.47 17.06 -2.53
C LYS A 118 3.67 17.16 -1.01
N ALA A 119 3.51 16.05 -0.28
CA ALA A 119 3.67 16.06 1.16
C ALA A 119 5.13 16.37 1.55
N GLN A 120 5.30 17.06 2.69
CA GLN A 120 6.64 17.34 3.20
C GLN A 120 7.38 16.03 3.50
N GLY A 121 8.56 15.85 2.90
CA GLY A 121 9.36 14.64 3.08
C GLY A 121 8.86 13.43 2.28
N ALA A 122 7.95 13.62 1.32
CA ALA A 122 7.52 12.56 0.41
C ALA A 122 8.72 11.99 -0.37
N ARG A 123 8.80 10.66 -0.43
CA ARG A 123 9.82 9.92 -1.18
C ARG A 123 9.15 8.90 -2.09
N PRO A 124 9.57 8.78 -3.36
CA PRO A 124 9.10 7.73 -4.25
C PRO A 124 9.35 6.34 -3.65
N PHE A 125 8.33 5.51 -3.59
CA PHE A 125 8.36 4.18 -2.99
C PHE A 125 8.22 3.08 -4.04
N LEU A 126 7.00 2.84 -4.53
CA LEU A 126 6.76 1.94 -5.65
C LEU A 126 6.70 2.75 -6.95
N ARG A 127 7.68 2.54 -7.83
CA ARG A 127 7.71 3.23 -9.13
C ARG A 127 6.61 2.71 -10.06
N ASP A 128 6.09 3.59 -10.91
CA ASP A 128 5.11 3.22 -11.93
C ASP A 128 5.59 2.06 -12.82
N GLY A 129 4.67 1.16 -13.14
CA GLY A 129 4.96 -0.04 -13.95
C GLY A 129 5.76 -1.14 -13.23
N ARG A 130 6.12 -0.97 -11.95
CA ARG A 130 6.78 -2.01 -11.16
C ARG A 130 5.77 -2.80 -10.34
N SER A 131 5.95 -4.11 -10.29
CA SER A 131 5.14 -4.99 -9.47
C SER A 131 5.62 -4.99 -8.02
N ALA A 132 4.69 -4.94 -7.08
CA ALA A 132 4.93 -5.14 -5.65
C ALA A 132 5.60 -6.50 -5.33
N ARG A 133 5.49 -7.50 -6.23
CA ARG A 133 6.05 -8.85 -6.05
C ARG A 133 7.55 -8.86 -5.76
N ALA A 134 8.30 -7.90 -6.31
CA ALA A 134 9.74 -7.79 -6.11
C ALA A 134 10.14 -7.06 -4.82
N GLY A 135 9.18 -6.45 -4.11
CA GLY A 135 9.48 -5.49 -3.06
C GLY A 135 10.03 -4.16 -3.58
N VAL A 136 10.54 -3.33 -2.68
CA VAL A 136 11.10 -2.01 -2.98
C VAL A 136 12.54 -1.94 -2.47
N ARG A 137 13.48 -1.70 -3.39
CA ARG A 137 14.88 -1.41 -3.06
C ARG A 137 15.11 0.10 -3.07
N TRP A 138 15.50 0.62 -1.93
CA TRP A 138 15.96 1.99 -1.75
C TRP A 138 17.47 2.02 -1.59
N ASN A 139 18.15 2.36 -2.67
CA ASN A 139 19.57 2.72 -2.62
C ASN A 139 19.71 4.20 -2.23
N ASN A 140 19.28 4.53 -1.01
CA ASN A 140 19.39 5.86 -0.45
C ASN A 140 20.46 5.84 0.64
N THR A 141 21.61 6.46 0.35
CA THR A 141 22.75 6.54 1.27
C THR A 141 22.37 7.28 2.54
N ASP A 142 21.67 8.42 2.43
CA ASP A 142 21.32 9.25 3.58
C ASP A 142 20.45 8.51 4.59
N LEU A 143 19.46 7.73 4.13
CA LEU A 143 18.61 6.93 5.01
C LEU A 143 19.39 5.80 5.67
N LYS A 144 20.26 5.12 4.91
CA LYS A 144 21.14 4.08 5.45
C LYS A 144 22.06 4.65 6.53
N ASP A 145 22.73 5.77 6.24
CA ASP A 145 23.69 6.42 7.14
C ASP A 145 22.99 6.98 8.38
N SER A 146 21.75 7.49 8.22
CA SER A 146 20.91 7.88 9.35
C SER A 146 20.58 6.69 10.26
N ILE A 147 20.22 5.54 9.69
CA ILE A 147 20.00 4.31 10.47
C ILE A 147 21.29 3.88 11.16
N GLN A 148 22.44 3.87 10.49
CA GLN A 148 23.72 3.52 11.14
C GLN A 148 24.06 4.47 12.28
N THR A 149 23.83 5.77 12.10
CA THR A 149 24.11 6.79 13.12
C THR A 149 23.24 6.59 14.36
N ILE A 150 21.93 6.37 14.21
CA ILE A 150 21.03 6.22 15.37
C ILE A 150 21.20 4.86 16.06
N THR A 151 21.56 3.82 15.32
CA THR A 151 21.63 2.45 15.86
C THR A 151 23.03 1.99 16.25
N GLY A 152 24.09 2.68 15.79
CA GLY A 152 25.48 2.24 15.91
C GLY A 152 25.82 1.00 15.07
N TRP A 153 25.02 0.68 14.05
CA TRP A 153 25.24 -0.52 13.24
C TRP A 153 26.43 -0.37 12.28
N ASP A 154 27.37 -1.30 12.38
CA ASP A 154 28.32 -1.56 11.29
C ASP A 154 27.68 -2.48 10.24
N LEU A 155 27.48 -1.94 9.03
CA LEU A 155 26.90 -2.64 7.89
C LEU A 155 27.95 -3.19 6.91
N GLU A 156 29.23 -2.88 7.11
CA GLU A 156 30.33 -3.42 6.30
C GLU A 156 30.62 -4.89 6.66
N ASP A 157 30.33 -5.30 7.90
CA ASP A 157 30.35 -6.70 8.30
C ASP A 157 29.12 -7.45 7.76
N LYS A 158 27.94 -7.20 8.35
CA LYS A 158 26.70 -7.93 8.05
C LYS A 158 25.51 -7.00 7.87
N GLY A 159 24.64 -7.38 6.93
CA GLY A 159 23.32 -6.77 6.82
C GLY A 159 22.42 -7.18 7.99
N ARG A 160 21.36 -6.42 8.23
CA ARG A 160 20.39 -6.69 9.29
C ARG A 160 18.98 -6.72 8.73
N LYS A 161 18.22 -7.74 9.12
CA LYS A 161 16.81 -7.89 8.77
C LYS A 161 15.96 -7.55 9.98
N VAL A 162 15.02 -6.64 9.78
CA VAL A 162 14.13 -6.09 10.81
C VAL A 162 12.69 -6.49 10.49
N GLY A 163 11.98 -6.98 11.50
CA GLY A 163 10.55 -7.26 11.41
C GLY A 163 9.73 -5.98 11.49
N GLY A 164 8.69 -5.88 10.66
CA GLY A 164 7.72 -4.81 10.70
C GLY A 164 6.42 -5.24 11.39
N ARG A 165 5.68 -4.27 11.92
CA ARG A 165 4.29 -4.41 12.35
C ARG A 165 3.44 -3.33 11.70
N TYR A 166 2.29 -3.73 11.16
CA TYR A 166 1.35 -2.81 10.54
C TYR A 166 0.33 -2.33 11.57
N TYR A 167 0.07 -1.03 11.55
CA TYR A 167 -0.89 -0.33 12.40
C TYR A 167 -1.95 0.27 11.47
N PRO A 168 -3.12 -0.38 11.34
CA PRO A 168 -4.16 0.03 10.39
C PRO A 168 -4.70 1.43 10.66
N GLU A 169 -4.88 1.79 11.93
CA GLU A 169 -5.44 3.09 12.35
C GLU A 169 -4.62 4.28 11.84
N ASP A 170 -3.29 4.12 11.78
CA ASP A 170 -2.36 5.14 11.32
C ASP A 170 -1.91 4.93 9.86
N ASN A 171 -2.40 3.86 9.21
CA ASN A 171 -1.91 3.36 7.93
C ASN A 171 -0.36 3.33 7.86
N ALA A 172 0.26 2.75 8.90
CA ALA A 172 1.69 2.82 9.12
C ALA A 172 2.33 1.46 9.33
N LEU A 173 3.52 1.25 8.76
CA LEU A 173 4.40 0.12 9.08
C LEU A 173 5.54 0.59 9.96
N ILE A 174 5.64 0.04 11.17
CA ILE A 174 6.69 0.36 12.13
C ILE A 174 7.69 -0.79 12.21
N PHE A 175 8.97 -0.45 12.10
CA PHE A 175 10.11 -1.34 12.24
C PHE A 175 10.87 -0.98 13.53
N ASP A 176 10.99 -1.96 14.41
CA ASP A 176 11.76 -1.81 15.65
C ASP A 176 13.24 -2.13 15.38
N LEU A 177 14.08 -1.09 15.36
CA LEU A 177 15.50 -1.24 15.03
C LEU A 177 16.30 -1.87 16.18
N THR A 178 15.69 -2.13 17.35
CA THR A 178 16.36 -2.89 18.41
C THR A 178 16.26 -4.40 18.18
N THR A 179 15.26 -4.85 17.39
CA THR A 179 14.98 -6.28 17.15
C THR A 179 15.29 -6.66 15.71
N TRP A 180 16.42 -7.33 15.49
CA TRP A 180 16.90 -7.67 14.16
C TRP A 180 17.61 -9.03 14.12
N THR A 181 17.69 -9.62 12.94
CA THR A 181 18.49 -10.82 12.67
C THR A 181 19.59 -10.52 11.64
N PRO A 182 20.78 -11.11 11.79
CA PRO A 182 21.86 -10.91 10.82
C PRO A 182 21.48 -11.52 9.46
N ILE A 183 21.85 -10.84 8.38
CA ILE A 183 21.74 -11.35 7.02
C ILE A 183 23.08 -12.00 6.68
N GLU A 184 23.08 -13.31 6.58
CA GLU A 184 24.25 -14.05 6.09
C GLU A 184 24.49 -13.73 4.62
N ARG A 185 25.74 -13.40 4.27
CA ARG A 185 26.14 -13.37 2.87
C ARG A 185 26.16 -14.81 2.39
N ARG A 186 25.38 -15.11 1.36
CA ARG A 186 25.63 -16.32 0.56
C ARG A 186 27.02 -16.14 -0.05
N SER A 187 28.01 -16.92 0.39
CA SER A 187 29.26 -17.05 -0.35
C SER A 187 28.93 -17.73 -1.67
N THR A 188 29.02 -16.99 -2.77
CA THR A 188 29.26 -17.61 -4.06
C THR A 188 30.71 -18.08 -4.04
N ALA A 189 30.95 -19.26 -3.47
CA ALA A 189 32.10 -20.06 -3.85
C ALA A 189 31.80 -20.55 -5.26
N ALA A 190 32.25 -19.78 -6.25
CA ALA A 190 32.42 -20.29 -7.60
C ALA A 190 33.77 -21.02 -7.58
N ASP A 191 33.71 -22.35 -7.49
CA ASP A 191 34.77 -23.23 -8.00
C ASP A 191 34.73 -23.25 -9.54
#